data_AF-A0AA36FLV5-F1
#
_entry.id   AF-A0AA36FLV5-F1
#
_cell.length_a   1.000
_cell.length_b   1.000
_cell.length_c   1.000
_cell.angle_alpha   90.00
_cell.angle_beta   90.00
_cell.angle_gamma   90.00
#
_symmetry.space_group_name_H-M   'P 1'
#
loop_
_entity.id
_entity.type
_entity.pdbx_description
1 polymer ?
#
loop_
_entity_poly.entity_id
_entity_poly.type
_entity_poly.pdbx_seq_one_letter_code
_entity_poly.pdbx_strand_id
1 'polypeptide(L)'
;MTCNNYCFRKPPGNIAMVDKSKGSLTVVEDSSTRINQDLPLGKSIRLQAEVNGTGAVGVHVTSCKVSPSPGKQPVLVLLDEIGCSTDLQILEGFHGINKDGSIAQTNLFQVFKFTTSNTLYFTCKLDFCYVHGDPFCSGHKPPLNRDSKPYVSAPKSSY
;
A
#
# COMPACT_ATOMS: atom_id res chain seq x y z
N MET A 1 -22.01 1.81 -6.41
CA MET A 1 -21.36 2.98 -5.80
C MET A 1 -21.76 3.06 -4.34
N THR A 2 -20.84 2.74 -3.43
CA THR A 2 -20.76 3.28 -2.04
C THR A 2 -19.55 2.65 -1.35
N CYS A 3 -18.37 3.30 -1.43
CA CYS A 3 -17.43 3.27 -0.32
C CYS A 3 -17.96 4.31 0.66
N ASN A 4 -18.50 3.87 1.80
CA ASN A 4 -19.07 4.77 2.78
C ASN A 4 -17.94 5.61 3.40
N ASN A 5 -18.07 6.93 3.23
CA ASN A 5 -17.22 7.96 3.84
C ASN A 5 -17.27 7.86 5.37
N TYR A 6 -16.24 7.29 5.97
CA TYR A 6 -15.93 7.49 7.38
C TYR A 6 -14.44 7.81 7.55
N CYS A 7 -14.00 8.90 6.92
CA CYS A 7 -12.80 9.59 7.38
C CYS A 7 -13.16 10.30 8.70
N PHE A 8 -12.40 10.01 9.76
CA PHE A 8 -12.56 10.70 11.05
C PHE A 8 -12.42 12.22 10.86
N ARG A 9 -13.50 12.95 11.15
CA ARG A 9 -13.43 14.39 11.41
C ARG A 9 -12.79 14.56 12.79
N LYS A 10 -11.73 15.38 12.88
CA LYS A 10 -11.19 15.85 14.15
C LYS A 10 -12.37 16.39 15.00
N PRO A 11 -12.59 15.91 16.23
CA PRO A 11 -13.68 16.42 17.05
C PRO A 11 -13.52 17.94 17.22
N PRO A 12 -14.59 18.74 17.10
CA PRO A 12 -14.52 20.18 17.33
C PRO A 12 -14.20 20.42 18.79
N GLY A 13 -12.97 20.84 19.05
CA GLY A 13 -12.44 21.12 20.37
C GLY A 13 -10.95 21.47 20.31
N ASN A 14 -10.52 22.40 21.16
CA ASN A 14 -9.12 22.85 21.27
C ASN A 14 -8.22 21.81 21.96
N ILE A 15 -8.35 20.53 21.60
CA ILE A 15 -7.44 19.48 22.07
C ILE A 15 -6.31 19.38 21.04
N ALA A 16 -5.15 19.92 21.41
CA ALA A 16 -3.92 19.66 20.69
C ALA A 16 -3.51 18.21 20.95
N MET A 17 -3.94 17.28 20.10
CA MET A 17 -3.33 15.96 20.05
C MET A 17 -1.93 16.12 19.42
N VAL A 18 -0.89 15.90 20.22
CA VAL A 18 0.48 15.75 19.69
C VAL A 18 0.58 14.32 19.17
N ASP A 19 0.22 14.14 17.91
CA ASP A 19 0.40 12.86 17.22
C ASP A 19 1.90 12.62 16.99
N LYS A 20 2.43 11.56 17.60
CA LYS A 20 3.83 11.12 17.44
C LYS A 20 3.92 9.84 16.60
N SER A 21 2.84 9.48 15.92
CA SER A 21 2.79 8.30 15.07
C SER A 21 3.71 8.49 13.86
N LYS A 22 4.41 7.42 13.51
CA LYS A 22 5.25 7.33 12.32
C LYS A 22 4.86 6.07 11.57
N GLY A 23 4.93 6.13 10.24
CA GLY A 23 4.72 4.96 9.40
C GLY A 23 6.02 4.53 8.76
N SER A 24 6.24 3.22 8.63
CA SER A 24 7.32 2.68 7.80
C SER A 24 6.75 1.74 6.74
N LEU A 25 7.30 1.83 5.53
CA LEU A 25 7.05 0.88 4.45
C LEU A 25 8.32 0.06 4.23
N THR A 26 8.21 -1.26 4.28
CA THR A 26 9.32 -2.19 4.05
C THR A 26 8.96 -3.21 2.98
N VAL A 27 9.97 -3.64 2.22
CA VAL A 27 9.86 -4.79 1.33
C VAL A 27 10.31 -6.01 2.11
N VAL A 28 9.45 -7.03 2.17
CA VAL A 28 9.73 -8.26 2.91
C VAL A 28 9.51 -9.49 2.03
N GLU A 29 10.25 -10.56 2.34
CA GLU A 29 10.05 -11.88 1.73
C GLU A 29 8.89 -12.63 2.43
N ASP A 30 8.64 -13.86 1.99
CA ASP A 30 7.69 -14.79 2.61
C ASP A 30 7.98 -15.06 4.09
N SER A 31 9.25 -15.02 4.52
CA SER A 31 9.65 -15.18 5.92
C SER A 31 9.48 -13.92 6.79
N SER A 32 8.91 -12.83 6.26
CA SER A 32 8.90 -11.49 6.89
C SER A 32 10.30 -10.90 7.12
N THR A 33 11.32 -11.47 6.48
CA THR A 33 12.68 -10.92 6.49
C THR A 33 12.73 -9.66 5.64
N ARG A 34 13.23 -8.57 6.22
CA ARG A 34 13.45 -7.30 5.50
C ARG A 34 14.51 -7.49 4.43
N ILE A 35 14.20 -7.03 3.22
CA ILE A 35 15.12 -7.13 2.09
C ILE A 35 15.94 -5.85 1.99
N ASN A 36 17.26 -5.99 2.08
CA ASN A 36 18.23 -4.89 1.97
C ASN A 36 19.23 -5.10 0.80
N GLN A 37 18.89 -5.98 -0.15
CA GLN A 37 19.78 -6.38 -1.25
C GLN A 37 19.00 -6.48 -2.56
N ASP A 38 19.74 -6.55 -3.67
CA ASP A 38 19.16 -6.76 -5.00
C ASP A 38 18.35 -8.06 -5.06
N LEU A 39 17.21 -7.99 -5.74
CA LEU A 39 16.29 -9.12 -5.90
C LEU A 39 16.27 -9.59 -7.36
N PRO A 40 16.35 -10.91 -7.60
CA PRO A 40 16.15 -11.44 -8.94
C PRO A 40 14.70 -11.23 -9.38
N LEU A 41 14.50 -11.00 -10.68
CA LEU A 41 13.17 -10.93 -11.30
C LEU A 41 12.40 -12.23 -11.06
N GLY A 42 11.08 -12.12 -10.87
CA GLY A 42 10.21 -13.27 -10.64
C GLY A 42 10.19 -13.80 -9.21
N LYS A 43 11.08 -13.32 -8.33
CA LYS A 43 11.03 -13.64 -6.90
C LYS A 43 9.77 -13.07 -6.25
N SER A 44 9.12 -13.81 -5.36
CA SER A 44 7.95 -13.34 -4.64
C SER A 44 8.32 -12.48 -3.44
N ILE A 45 7.74 -11.30 -3.36
CA ILE A 45 7.88 -10.35 -2.25
C ILE A 45 6.51 -9.82 -1.83
N ARG A 46 6.44 -9.13 -0.69
CA ARG A 46 5.29 -8.31 -0.30
C ARG A 46 5.75 -6.99 0.28
N LEU A 47 4.86 -6.01 0.28
CA LEU A 47 5.06 -4.76 0.98
C LEU A 47 4.41 -4.84 2.36
N GLN A 48 5.09 -4.31 3.38
CA GLN A 48 4.60 -4.21 4.74
C GLN A 48 4.60 -2.75 5.18
N ALA A 49 3.44 -2.25 5.59
CA ALA A 49 3.28 -0.99 6.28
C ALA A 49 3.12 -1.25 7.78
N GLU A 50 3.78 -0.44 8.61
CA GLU A 50 3.78 -0.60 10.05
C GLU A 50 3.68 0.76 10.75
N VAL A 51 2.84 0.85 11.78
CA VAL A 51 2.80 1.97 12.71
C VAL A 51 3.95 1.84 13.70
N ASN A 52 4.72 2.91 13.83
CA ASN A 52 5.76 3.09 14.82
C ASN A 52 5.41 4.30 15.71
N GLY A 53 5.84 4.29 16.96
CA GLY A 53 5.60 5.41 17.89
C GLY A 53 4.32 5.26 18.72
N THR A 54 3.73 6.40 19.12
CA THR A 54 2.58 6.44 20.05
C THR A 54 1.47 7.34 19.51
N GLY A 55 0.22 6.91 19.64
CA GLY A 55 -0.97 7.67 19.25
C GLY A 55 -1.88 6.80 18.40
N ALA A 56 -1.40 6.43 17.21
CA ALA A 56 -2.09 5.53 16.31
C ALA A 56 -1.99 4.08 16.79
N VAL A 57 -3.06 3.33 16.55
CA VAL A 57 -3.17 1.90 16.81
C VAL A 57 -3.11 1.07 15.52
N GLY A 58 -3.42 1.69 14.36
CA GLY A 58 -3.43 1.01 13.06
C GLY A 58 -2.94 1.88 11.89
N VAL A 59 -2.63 1.22 10.77
CA VAL A 59 -2.21 1.86 9.51
C VAL A 59 -3.09 1.44 8.34
N HIS A 60 -3.47 2.41 7.52
CA HIS A 60 -4.17 2.22 6.25
C HIS A 60 -3.32 2.80 5.11
N VAL A 61 -3.09 2.02 4.06
CA VAL A 61 -2.32 2.48 2.89
C VAL A 61 -3.29 3.01 1.84
N THR A 62 -3.46 4.33 1.79
CA THR A 62 -4.47 4.97 0.94
C THR A 62 -4.05 5.10 -0.51
N SER A 63 -2.76 5.17 -0.81
CA SER A 63 -2.29 5.18 -2.19
C SER A 63 -0.88 4.63 -2.27
N CYS A 64 -0.54 4.00 -3.39
CA CYS A 64 0.83 3.60 -3.63
C CYS A 64 1.16 3.63 -5.11
N LYS A 65 2.34 4.15 -5.43
CA LYS A 65 2.89 4.22 -6.77
C LYS A 65 4.31 3.68 -6.78
N VAL A 66 4.73 3.20 -7.94
CA VAL A 66 6.10 2.76 -8.18
C VAL A 66 6.68 3.49 -9.37
N SER A 67 7.95 3.86 -9.26
CA SER A 67 8.71 4.58 -10.29
C SER A 67 10.15 4.10 -10.33
N PRO A 68 10.86 4.25 -11.47
CA PRO A 68 12.27 3.88 -11.56
C PRO A 68 13.20 4.84 -10.80
N SER A 69 12.71 6.03 -10.46
CA SER A 69 13.43 7.03 -9.65
C SER A 69 12.41 7.89 -8.89
N PRO A 70 12.70 8.33 -7.65
CA PRO A 70 11.76 9.09 -6.83
C PRO A 70 11.23 10.34 -7.55
N GLY A 71 9.90 10.41 -7.71
CA GLY A 71 9.23 11.56 -8.33
C GLY A 71 9.43 11.71 -9.85
N LYS A 72 9.95 10.69 -10.53
CA LYS A 72 10.16 10.69 -11.99
C LYS A 72 9.21 9.75 -12.71
N GLN A 73 8.94 10.05 -13.97
CA GLN A 73 8.22 9.19 -14.90
C GLN A 73 9.14 8.07 -15.45
N PRO A 74 8.59 6.92 -15.89
CA PRO A 74 7.18 6.52 -15.77
C PRO A 74 6.77 6.21 -14.32
N VAL A 75 5.53 6.55 -13.97
CA VAL A 75 4.89 6.20 -12.70
C VAL A 75 3.80 5.18 -12.97
N LEU A 76 3.89 4.02 -12.31
CA LEU A 76 2.81 3.05 -12.26
C LEU A 76 2.06 3.25 -10.94
N VAL A 77 0.77 3.54 -11.04
CA VAL A 77 -0.13 3.56 -9.89
C VAL A 77 -0.44 2.11 -9.54
N LEU A 78 -0.28 1.74 -8.28
CA LEU A 78 -0.58 0.39 -7.76
C LEU A 78 -1.89 0.43 -7.00
N LEU A 79 -2.07 1.46 -6.17
CA LEU A 79 -3.31 1.76 -5.45
C LEU A 79 -3.80 3.15 -5.81
N ASP A 80 -5.11 3.30 -5.95
CA ASP A 80 -5.78 4.60 -6.12
C ASP A 80 -5.70 5.45 -4.84
N GLU A 81 -6.53 6.49 -4.70
CA GLU A 81 -6.48 7.39 -3.52
C GLU A 81 -7.20 6.86 -2.28
N ILE A 82 -7.90 5.73 -2.39
CA ILE A 82 -8.68 5.13 -1.29
C ILE A 82 -8.15 3.74 -0.88
N GLY A 83 -7.00 3.32 -1.41
CA GLY A 83 -6.34 2.06 -1.07
C GLY A 83 -6.77 0.87 -1.93
N CYS A 84 -7.55 1.09 -2.99
CA CYS A 84 -7.98 0.04 -3.89
C CYS A 84 -6.93 -0.22 -4.97
N SER A 85 -6.68 -1.50 -5.26
CA SER A 85 -5.79 -1.89 -6.34
C SER A 85 -6.29 -1.41 -7.70
N THR A 86 -5.37 -0.85 -8.48
CA THR A 86 -5.60 -0.49 -9.88
C THR A 86 -5.28 -1.63 -10.85
N ASP A 87 -4.47 -2.61 -10.42
CA ASP A 87 -4.14 -3.83 -11.15
C ASP A 87 -3.91 -5.00 -10.18
N LEU A 88 -4.90 -5.89 -10.11
CA LEU A 88 -4.88 -7.06 -9.23
C LEU A 88 -3.83 -8.10 -9.64
N GLN A 89 -3.35 -8.08 -10.89
CA GLN A 89 -2.29 -8.98 -11.33
C GLN A 89 -0.92 -8.57 -10.78
N ILE A 90 -0.75 -7.29 -10.46
CA ILE A 90 0.49 -6.75 -9.91
C ILE A 90 0.43 -6.75 -8.38
N LEU A 91 -0.66 -6.27 -7.79
CA LEU A 91 -0.77 -6.09 -6.34
C LEU A 91 -2.23 -6.02 -5.90
N GLU A 92 -2.69 -6.94 -5.04
CA GLU A 92 -4.10 -7.00 -4.60
C GLU A 92 -4.51 -5.96 -3.54
N GLY A 93 -3.58 -5.14 -3.06
CA GLY A 93 -3.81 -4.13 -2.02
C GLY A 93 -3.35 -4.57 -0.63
N PHE A 94 -3.31 -3.62 0.30
CA PHE A 94 -2.92 -3.89 1.69
C PHE A 94 -4.10 -4.42 2.49
N HIS A 95 -3.82 -5.32 3.42
CA HIS A 95 -4.77 -5.79 4.42
C HIS A 95 -4.07 -5.88 5.78
N GLY A 96 -4.77 -5.50 6.84
CA GLY A 96 -4.28 -5.66 8.22
C GLY A 96 -4.04 -7.12 8.56
N ILE A 97 -2.89 -7.42 9.18
CA ILE A 97 -2.50 -8.80 9.56
C ILE A 97 -2.81 -9.09 11.03
N ASN A 98 -2.82 -8.06 11.87
CA ASN A 98 -3.14 -8.17 13.29
C ASN A 98 -4.47 -7.49 13.62
N LYS A 99 -5.07 -7.89 14.76
CA LYS A 99 -6.38 -7.39 15.22
C LYS A 99 -6.41 -5.87 15.40
N ASP A 100 -5.28 -5.29 15.78
CA ASP A 100 -5.17 -3.85 16.01
C ASP A 100 -4.91 -3.05 14.72
N GLY A 101 -4.57 -3.74 13.62
CA GLY A 101 -4.27 -3.11 12.34
C GLY A 101 -2.92 -2.35 12.31
N SER A 102 -2.06 -2.56 13.31
CA SER A 102 -0.75 -1.88 13.39
C SER A 102 0.22 -2.32 12.29
N ILE A 103 -0.04 -3.48 11.67
CA ILE A 103 0.68 -3.99 10.50
C ILE A 103 -0.31 -4.28 9.38
N ALA A 104 -0.06 -3.71 8.21
CA ALA A 104 -0.77 -4.03 6.98
C ALA A 104 0.22 -4.59 5.94
N GLN A 105 -0.17 -5.64 5.23
CA GLN A 105 0.65 -6.25 4.19
C GLN A 105 -0.11 -6.42 2.89
N THR A 106 0.61 -6.45 1.78
CA THR A 106 0.07 -6.96 0.52
C THR A 106 0.14 -8.48 0.49
N ASN A 107 -0.60 -9.09 -0.44
CA ASN A 107 -0.29 -10.46 -0.87
C ASN A 107 1.11 -10.51 -1.51
N LEU A 108 1.64 -11.73 -1.64
CA LEU A 108 2.87 -11.96 -2.39
C LEU A 108 2.65 -11.59 -3.87
N PHE A 109 3.61 -10.87 -4.43
CA PHE A 109 3.67 -10.55 -5.85
C PHE A 109 5.09 -10.71 -6.36
N GLN A 110 5.23 -10.91 -7.67
CA GLN A 110 6.53 -11.15 -8.29
C GLN A 110 7.28 -9.83 -8.51
N VAL A 111 8.58 -9.83 -8.24
CA VAL A 111 9.48 -8.72 -8.57
C VAL A 111 9.46 -8.50 -10.09
N PHE A 112 9.10 -7.28 -10.47
CA PHE A 112 9.10 -6.79 -11.85
C PHE A 112 10.11 -5.66 -12.02
N LYS A 113 10.24 -5.16 -13.24
CA LYS A 113 11.09 -4.00 -13.53
C LYS A 113 10.49 -3.13 -14.63
N PHE A 114 10.99 -1.90 -14.73
CA PHE A 114 10.79 -1.09 -15.92
C PHE A 114 11.77 -1.54 -17.02
N THR A 115 11.43 -1.32 -18.28
CA THR A 115 12.26 -1.76 -19.42
C THR A 115 13.69 -1.19 -19.37
N THR A 116 13.84 0.02 -18.84
CA THR A 116 15.12 0.75 -18.79
C THR A 116 15.71 0.90 -17.38
N SER A 117 15.11 0.31 -16.34
CA SER A 117 15.57 0.44 -14.96
C SER A 117 15.44 -0.86 -14.18
N ASN A 118 16.48 -1.21 -13.45
CA ASN A 118 16.50 -2.33 -12.51
C ASN A 118 16.11 -1.92 -11.08
N THR A 119 15.68 -0.67 -10.89
CA THR A 119 15.33 -0.13 -9.57
C THR A 119 13.84 0.19 -9.52
N LEU A 120 13.19 -0.19 -8.42
CA LEU A 120 11.80 0.16 -8.11
C LEU A 120 11.76 1.01 -6.85
N TYR A 121 11.18 2.20 -6.94
CA TYR A 121 10.91 3.06 -5.80
C TYR A 121 9.42 3.09 -5.53
N PHE A 122 9.01 2.45 -4.42
CA PHE A 122 7.64 2.51 -3.93
C PHE A 122 7.44 3.78 -3.11
N THR A 123 6.41 4.55 -3.46
CA THR A 123 5.97 5.72 -2.72
C THR A 123 4.51 5.52 -2.35
N CYS A 124 4.24 5.26 -1.08
CA CYS A 124 2.88 5.12 -0.59
C CYS A 124 2.49 6.26 0.36
N LYS A 125 1.21 6.61 0.41
CA LYS A 125 0.63 7.46 1.46
C LYS A 125 0.03 6.55 2.54
N LEU A 126 0.28 6.91 3.79
CA LEU A 126 -0.17 6.17 4.97
C LEU A 126 -1.10 7.07 5.77
N ASP A 127 -2.27 6.56 6.09
CA ASP A 127 -3.19 7.12 7.06
C ASP A 127 -3.16 6.26 8.33
N PHE A 128 -3.49 6.88 9.46
CA PHE A 128 -3.43 6.23 10.76
C PHE A 128 -4.82 6.10 11.38
N CYS A 129 -5.08 4.93 11.96
CA CYS A 129 -6.25 4.69 12.80
C CYS A 129 -5.89 4.88 14.27
N TYR A 130 -6.79 5.51 15.02
CA TYR A 130 -6.64 5.78 16.46
C TYR A 130 -7.61 4.98 17.33
N VAL A 131 -8.48 4.20 16.69
CA VAL A 131 -9.49 3.37 17.34
C VAL A 131 -9.23 1.91 16.96
N HIS A 132 -9.21 1.02 17.96
CA HIS A 132 -9.05 -0.41 17.72
C HIS A 132 -10.22 -0.93 16.89
N GLY A 133 -9.92 -1.76 15.88
CA GLY A 133 -10.93 -2.34 15.01
C GLY A 133 -11.46 -1.42 13.93
N ASP A 134 -10.88 -0.22 13.72
CA ASP A 134 -11.22 0.65 12.60
C ASP A 134 -11.18 -0.12 11.26
N PRO A 135 -12.29 -0.21 10.50
CA PRO A 135 -12.38 -1.04 9.30
C PRO A 135 -11.31 -0.79 8.24
N PHE A 136 -10.74 0.41 8.18
CA PHE A 136 -9.69 0.75 7.21
C PHE A 136 -8.32 0.16 7.60
N CYS A 137 -8.10 -0.10 8.89
CA CYS A 137 -6.86 -0.71 9.40
C CYS A 137 -7.05 -2.21 9.75
N SER A 138 -8.26 -2.62 10.12
CA SER A 138 -8.56 -3.94 10.68
C SER A 138 -8.87 -4.99 9.59
N GLY A 139 -7.88 -5.36 8.77
CA GLY A 139 -7.87 -6.63 8.02
C GLY A 139 -8.99 -6.88 6.99
N HIS A 140 -9.99 -6.01 6.88
CA HIS A 140 -11.02 -6.09 5.87
C HIS A 140 -10.38 -5.69 4.54
N LYS A 141 -10.34 -6.64 3.59
CA LYS A 141 -9.90 -6.33 2.22
C LYS A 141 -10.70 -5.12 1.72
N PRO A 142 -10.04 -4.08 1.18
CA PRO A 142 -10.75 -3.01 0.49
C PRO A 142 -11.68 -3.63 -0.57
N PRO A 143 -12.91 -3.12 -0.75
CA PRO A 143 -13.79 -3.64 -1.78
C PRO A 143 -13.09 -3.56 -3.14
N LEU A 144 -13.06 -4.69 -3.87
CA LEU A 144 -12.54 -4.75 -5.22
C LEU A 144 -13.30 -3.74 -6.09
N ASN A 145 -12.59 -2.84 -6.76
CA ASN A 145 -13.21 -1.90 -7.68
C ASN A 145 -13.83 -2.68 -8.84
N ARG A 146 -15.16 -2.75 -8.92
CA ARG A 146 -15.90 -3.46 -9.98
C ARG A 146 -15.82 -2.75 -11.35
N ASP A 147 -15.21 -1.57 -11.39
CA ASP A 147 -15.07 -0.75 -12.60
C ASP A 147 -13.66 -0.77 -13.21
N SER A 148 -12.77 -1.67 -12.77
CA SER A 148 -11.53 -1.94 -13.51
C SER A 148 -11.87 -2.57 -14.87
N LYS A 149 -12.14 -1.71 -15.86
CA LYS A 149 -12.03 -2.10 -17.26
C LYS A 149 -10.66 -2.79 -17.40
N PRO A 150 -10.59 -4.00 -17.99
CA PRO A 150 -9.32 -4.64 -18.24
C PRO A 150 -8.45 -3.64 -19.00
N TYR A 151 -7.28 -3.33 -18.44
CA TYR A 151 -6.29 -2.56 -19.16
C TYR A 151 -6.01 -3.34 -20.45
N VAL A 152 -6.32 -2.71 -21.59
CA VAL A 152 -5.98 -3.25 -22.91
C VAL A 152 -4.47 -3.47 -22.86
N SER A 153 -4.09 -4.74 -22.99
CA SER A 153 -2.71 -5.23 -23.05
C SER A 153 -1.78 -4.19 -23.64
N ALA A 154 -0.68 -3.89 -22.94
CA ALA A 154 0.45 -3.17 -23.51
C ALA A 154 0.72 -3.75 -24.92
N PRO A 155 0.96 -2.90 -25.94
CA PRO A 155 1.14 -3.39 -27.30
C PRO A 155 2.25 -4.44 -27.30
N LYS A 156 1.93 -5.63 -27.79
CA LYS A 156 2.92 -6.64 -28.12
C LYS A 156 3.87 -5.99 -29.11
N SER A 157 5.08 -5.65 -28.67
CA SER A 157 6.17 -5.32 -29.58
C SER A 157 6.64 -6.64 -30.20
N SER A 158 6.08 -6.95 -31.36
CA SER A 158 6.69 -7.88 -32.31
C SER A 158 7.91 -7.21 -32.95
N TYR A 159 8.90 -8.06 -33.27
CA TYR A 159 10.21 -7.83 -33.89
C TYR A 159 11.38 -7.62 -32.93
#